data_AF-A0A1A9VML4-F1
#
_entry.id   AF-A0A1A9VML4-F1
#
_cell.length_a   1.000
_cell.length_b   1.000
_cell.length_c   1.000
_cell.angle_alpha   90.00
_cell.angle_beta   90.00
_cell.angle_gamma   90.00
#
_symmetry.space_group_name_H-M   'P 1'
#
loop_
_entity.id
_entity.type
_entity.pdbx_description
1 polymer ?
#
loop_
_entity_poly.entity_id
_entity_poly.type
_entity_poly.pdbx_seq_one_letter_code
_entity_poly.pdbx_strand_id
1 'polypeptide(L)'
;MHMVIFIARKSAEDTLSILRILLERGCKELINEPDVLGNTPLHSLIVRYALEEARYGYDKWSKWDVLHLVRFLLQNGAKNSINQAGNSALACVFRHIRDWEVCFELLSMLIKEDGDPNIVGRDGSVPIMVLLIPLINTDTLHHFTHSMKVCFVNCIRILLQHGANPNCSYHQNLTPLHVLVFTVSENFLLTCDTLKRTNYDFIKNILYLLLQHGLDCNQTYQNILQAVLDMVRNVRSCQDMQCVYDLILTLVQYGADTNIVLSSMTTGGAIYSNEIARFGDALGLNGSPENDTTNEVSGSSGNGGGGGGSARQTLGESTFRNSFRTNSRYLLFYYIVLITKKDFILNDPELTFTHVIHLFFSTMQHDALYNCLKSLHNFYMAQVPSKKTEQLIAVISSLYRKPRNLKQLARLAIYEAVNRKLAQNINGLKLPGPLKEYVLNFER
;
A
#
# COMPACT_ATOMS: atom_id res chain seq x y z
N MET A 1 -28.78 22.22 21.08
CA MET A 1 -29.21 21.12 20.17
C MET A 1 -28.56 19.79 20.55
N HIS A 2 -27.28 19.78 20.95
CA HIS A 2 -26.54 18.60 21.41
C HIS A 2 -27.27 17.76 22.46
N MET A 3 -27.84 18.38 23.49
CA MET A 3 -28.62 17.66 24.51
C MET A 3 -29.83 16.93 23.91
N VAL A 4 -30.56 17.55 22.98
CA VAL A 4 -31.71 16.91 22.30
C VAL A 4 -31.22 15.69 21.52
N ILE A 5 -30.07 15.81 20.86
CA ILE A 5 -29.44 14.71 20.15
C ILE A 5 -29.02 13.60 21.10
N PHE A 6 -28.56 13.83 22.33
CA PHE A 6 -28.13 12.74 23.23
C PHE A 6 -29.21 12.22 24.19
N ILE A 7 -30.42 12.79 24.21
CA ILE A 7 -31.50 12.28 25.07
C ILE A 7 -31.97 10.91 24.54
N ALA A 8 -31.50 9.86 25.21
CA ALA A 8 -31.59 8.46 24.80
C ALA A 8 -33.02 7.87 24.73
N ARG A 9 -34.01 8.53 25.33
CA ARG A 9 -35.39 8.01 25.46
C ARG A 9 -36.38 8.51 24.39
N LYS A 10 -35.93 9.35 23.46
CA LYS A 10 -36.80 9.94 22.44
C LYS A 10 -36.63 9.22 21.10
N SER A 11 -37.77 8.99 20.44
CA SER A 11 -37.76 8.47 19.08
C SER A 11 -37.04 9.43 18.12
N ALA A 12 -36.58 8.92 16.98
CA ALA A 12 -35.99 9.76 15.95
C ALA A 12 -36.97 10.82 15.42
N GLU A 13 -38.24 10.45 15.30
CA GLU A 13 -39.32 11.36 14.87
C GLU A 13 -39.55 12.49 15.88
N ASP A 14 -39.58 12.18 17.18
CA ASP A 14 -39.70 13.19 18.23
C ASP A 14 -38.48 14.12 18.22
N THR A 15 -37.29 13.54 18.04
CA THR A 15 -36.04 14.29 17.99
C THR A 15 -36.03 15.23 16.80
N LEU A 16 -36.42 14.77 15.61
CA LEU A 16 -36.57 15.58 14.41
C LEU A 16 -37.59 16.72 14.64
N SER A 17 -38.73 16.41 15.25
CA SER A 17 -39.79 17.39 15.53
C SER A 17 -39.29 18.49 16.47
N ILE A 18 -38.56 18.13 17.51
CA ILE A 18 -37.96 19.10 18.45
C ILE A 18 -36.87 19.92 17.77
N LEU A 19 -36.00 19.29 16.97
CA LEU A 19 -34.96 20.02 16.22
C LEU A 19 -35.58 21.04 15.27
N ARG A 20 -36.69 20.68 14.60
CA ARG A 20 -37.45 21.61 13.76
C ARG A 20 -37.96 22.82 14.55
N ILE A 21 -38.63 22.58 15.68
CA ILE A 21 -39.13 23.67 16.54
C ILE A 21 -37.98 24.56 17.02
N LEU A 22 -36.84 23.99 17.43
CA LEU A 22 -35.69 24.77 17.88
C LEU A 22 -35.11 25.65 16.77
N LEU A 23 -34.99 25.11 15.54
CA LEU A 23 -34.51 25.87 14.39
C LEU A 23 -35.46 27.01 14.01
N GLU A 24 -36.77 26.77 14.02
CA GLU A 24 -37.79 27.78 13.75
C GLU A 24 -37.84 28.89 14.80
N ARG A 25 -37.48 28.58 16.05
CA ARG A 25 -37.51 29.51 17.20
C ARG A 25 -36.20 30.26 17.42
N GLY A 26 -35.28 30.25 16.44
CA GLY A 26 -34.06 31.08 16.45
C GLY A 26 -32.75 30.33 16.65
N CYS A 27 -32.75 29.00 16.89
CA CYS A 27 -31.49 28.24 17.00
C CYS A 27 -30.77 28.02 15.66
N LYS A 28 -31.32 28.51 14.53
CA LYS A 28 -30.71 28.35 13.22
C LYS A 28 -29.32 29.00 13.13
N GLU A 29 -29.13 30.15 13.76
CA GLU A 29 -27.84 30.84 13.79
C GLU A 29 -26.79 30.04 14.58
N LEU A 30 -27.23 29.24 15.56
CA LEU A 30 -26.38 28.45 16.45
C LEU A 30 -26.15 27.02 15.95
N ILE A 31 -26.62 26.66 14.74
CA ILE A 31 -26.57 25.28 14.23
C ILE A 31 -25.15 24.76 14.02
N ASN A 32 -24.17 25.67 13.88
CA ASN A 32 -22.75 25.35 13.72
C ASN A 32 -21.94 25.60 15.00
N GLU A 33 -22.56 26.05 16.09
CA GLU A 33 -21.83 26.34 17.32
C GLU A 33 -21.33 25.04 17.97
N PRO A 34 -20.02 24.95 18.27
CA PRO A 34 -19.45 23.79 18.92
C PRO A 34 -19.84 23.71 20.40
N ASP A 35 -19.84 22.50 20.94
CA ASP A 35 -19.86 22.27 22.40
C ASP A 35 -18.47 22.52 23.03
N VAL A 36 -18.34 22.22 24.32
CA VAL A 36 -17.09 22.35 25.09
C VAL A 36 -15.95 21.50 24.51
N LEU A 37 -16.27 20.45 23.75
CA LEU A 37 -15.30 19.55 23.12
C LEU A 37 -14.99 19.94 21.68
N GLY A 38 -15.56 21.04 21.17
CA GLY A 38 -15.40 21.46 19.78
C GLY A 38 -16.35 20.77 18.80
N ASN A 39 -17.31 19.97 19.27
CA ASN A 39 -18.22 19.20 18.44
C ASN A 39 -19.48 20.01 18.13
N THR A 40 -19.81 20.14 16.85
CA THR A 40 -21.08 20.74 16.40
C THR A 40 -22.26 19.75 16.56
N PRO A 41 -23.51 20.20 16.42
CA PRO A 41 -24.67 19.31 16.36
C PRO A 41 -24.55 18.21 15.31
N LEU A 42 -23.88 18.47 14.18
CA LEU A 42 -23.59 17.46 13.15
C LEU A 42 -22.70 16.34 13.69
N HIS A 43 -21.60 16.69 14.39
CA HIS A 43 -20.74 15.70 15.05
C HIS A 43 -21.51 14.86 16.06
N SER A 44 -22.39 15.50 16.84
CA SER A 44 -23.20 14.80 17.86
C SER A 44 -24.10 13.73 17.26
N LEU A 45 -24.69 13.96 16.08
CA LEU A 45 -25.49 12.93 15.38
C LEU A 45 -24.64 11.73 14.94
N ILE A 46 -23.47 12.01 14.35
CA ILE A 46 -22.54 10.96 13.88
C ILE A 46 -22.06 10.11 15.06
N VAL A 47 -21.62 10.77 16.14
CA VAL A 47 -21.14 10.10 17.37
C VAL A 47 -22.26 9.32 18.05
N ARG A 48 -23.48 9.88 18.12
CA ARG A 48 -24.63 9.16 18.68
C ARG A 48 -24.88 7.84 17.95
N TYR A 49 -24.88 7.85 16.61
CA TYR A 49 -25.07 6.61 15.85
C TYR A 49 -23.96 5.60 16.13
N ALA A 50 -22.71 6.03 16.24
CA ALA A 50 -21.61 5.15 16.60
C ALA A 50 -21.77 4.53 18.01
N LEU A 51 -22.30 5.29 18.99
CA LEU A 51 -22.58 4.78 20.33
C LEU A 51 -23.75 3.77 20.34
N GLU A 52 -24.76 4.01 19.52
CA GLU A 52 -25.88 3.09 19.30
C GLU A 52 -25.42 1.79 18.65
N GLU A 53 -24.56 1.87 17.63
CA GLU A 53 -23.92 0.72 16.98
C GLU A 53 -23.14 -0.14 17.99
N ALA A 54 -22.39 0.52 18.88
CA ALA A 54 -21.63 -0.13 19.95
C ALA A 54 -22.50 -0.67 21.10
N ARG A 55 -23.83 -0.57 21.03
CA ARG A 55 -24.82 -1.04 22.02
C ARG A 55 -24.69 -0.40 23.40
N TYR A 56 -24.28 0.87 23.48
CA TYR A 56 -24.19 1.62 24.75
C TYR A 56 -25.56 2.14 25.25
N GLY A 57 -26.55 1.26 25.46
CA GLY A 57 -27.75 1.59 26.25
C GLY A 57 -28.69 2.68 25.69
N TYR A 58 -28.69 2.92 24.38
CA TYR A 58 -29.61 3.81 23.67
C TYR A 58 -30.75 3.04 23.00
N ASP A 59 -31.96 3.62 22.94
CA ASP A 59 -33.05 3.08 22.13
C ASP A 59 -32.69 3.17 20.64
N LYS A 60 -32.91 2.08 19.89
CA LYS A 60 -32.44 1.94 18.50
C LYS A 60 -33.10 2.95 17.56
N TRP A 61 -32.36 3.96 17.10
CA TRP A 61 -32.67 4.58 15.82
C TRP A 61 -32.28 3.62 14.69
N SER A 62 -33.05 3.65 13.60
CA SER A 62 -32.65 2.94 12.39
C SER A 62 -31.53 3.71 11.68
N LYS A 63 -30.75 3.02 10.85
CA LYS A 63 -29.77 3.66 9.96
C LYS A 63 -30.41 4.76 9.11
N TRP A 64 -31.66 4.57 8.68
CA TRP A 64 -32.40 5.55 7.91
C TRP A 64 -32.72 6.80 8.71
N ASP A 65 -33.08 6.67 9.98
CA ASP A 65 -33.41 7.81 10.84
C ASP A 65 -32.23 8.77 10.99
N VAL A 66 -31.04 8.22 11.22
CA VAL A 66 -29.80 9.01 11.31
C VAL A 66 -29.50 9.71 10.00
N LEU A 67 -29.61 9.00 8.87
CA LEU A 67 -29.40 9.59 7.55
C LEU A 67 -30.39 10.74 7.27
N HIS A 68 -31.66 10.59 7.69
CA HIS A 68 -32.66 11.65 7.56
C HIS A 68 -32.35 12.85 8.47
N LEU A 69 -31.94 12.62 9.71
CA LEU A 69 -31.56 13.68 10.65
C LEU A 69 -30.32 14.46 10.17
N VAL A 70 -29.30 13.76 9.68
CA VAL A 70 -28.10 14.37 9.11
C VAL A 70 -28.46 15.21 7.88
N ARG A 71 -29.25 14.64 6.95
CA ARG A 71 -29.74 15.38 5.77
C ARG A 71 -30.52 16.62 6.18
N PHE A 72 -31.37 16.52 7.18
CA PHE A 72 -32.13 17.66 7.71
C PHE A 72 -31.21 18.76 8.26
N LEU A 73 -30.19 18.44 9.06
CA LEU A 73 -29.24 19.44 9.56
C LEU A 73 -28.43 20.09 8.43
N LEU A 74 -27.96 19.30 7.46
CA LEU A 74 -27.20 19.83 6.30
C LEU A 74 -28.06 20.81 5.47
N GLN A 75 -29.32 20.47 5.21
CA GLN A 75 -30.27 21.34 4.52
C GLN A 75 -30.52 22.66 5.28
N ASN A 76 -30.42 22.63 6.61
CA ASN A 76 -30.57 23.82 7.45
C ASN A 76 -29.27 24.62 7.68
N GLY A 77 -28.16 24.21 7.06
CA GLY A 77 -26.90 24.97 7.05
C GLY A 77 -25.82 24.47 8.02
N ALA A 78 -25.94 23.25 8.56
CA ALA A 78 -24.93 22.64 9.43
C ALA A 78 -23.68 22.17 8.67
N LYS A 79 -22.99 23.08 7.96
CA LYS A 79 -21.89 22.74 7.03
C LYS A 79 -20.51 23.17 7.51
N ASN A 80 -20.41 24.09 8.47
CA ASN A 80 -19.11 24.69 8.83
C ASN A 80 -18.13 23.66 9.41
N SER A 81 -18.65 22.65 10.10
CA SER A 81 -17.84 21.57 10.66
C SER A 81 -17.32 20.56 9.64
N ILE A 82 -17.84 20.52 8.40
CA ILE A 82 -17.48 19.49 7.42
C ILE A 82 -15.98 19.51 7.14
N ASN A 83 -15.42 20.72 6.97
CA ASN A 83 -14.02 20.97 6.64
C ASN A 83 -13.24 21.60 7.79
N GLN A 84 -13.72 21.47 9.04
CA GLN A 84 -13.02 22.02 10.18
C GLN A 84 -11.73 21.24 10.43
N ALA A 85 -10.58 21.87 10.16
CA ALA A 85 -9.27 21.23 10.33
C ALA A 85 -9.09 20.70 11.76
N GLY A 86 -8.54 19.50 11.89
CA GLY A 86 -8.36 18.84 13.19
C GLY A 86 -9.62 18.17 13.77
N ASN A 87 -10.81 18.75 13.57
CA ASN A 87 -12.09 18.23 14.06
C ASN A 87 -13.16 18.27 12.97
N SER A 88 -12.90 17.58 11.85
CA SER A 88 -13.81 17.62 10.70
C SER A 88 -14.91 16.57 10.86
N ALA A 89 -16.14 16.95 10.48
CA ALA A 89 -17.26 16.00 10.50
C ALA A 89 -17.02 14.87 9.50
N LEU A 90 -16.29 15.13 8.41
CA LEU A 90 -15.87 14.10 7.45
C LEU A 90 -14.96 13.05 8.09
N ALA A 91 -13.93 13.48 8.83
CA ALA A 91 -13.03 12.58 9.55
C ALA A 91 -13.74 11.84 10.69
N CYS A 92 -14.73 12.49 11.31
CA CYS A 92 -15.58 11.89 12.35
C CYS A 92 -16.33 10.65 11.83
N VAL A 93 -16.84 10.68 10.60
CA VAL A 93 -17.50 9.52 9.97
C VAL A 93 -16.55 8.31 9.93
N PHE A 94 -15.34 8.49 9.39
CA PHE A 94 -14.39 7.38 9.24
C PHE A 94 -13.85 6.84 10.57
N ARG A 95 -13.75 7.68 11.60
CA ARG A 95 -13.23 7.28 12.90
C ARG A 95 -14.22 6.47 13.72
N HIS A 96 -15.52 6.78 13.61
CA HIS A 96 -16.52 6.28 14.54
C HIS A 96 -17.51 5.29 13.93
N ILE A 97 -17.82 5.41 12.64
CA ILE A 97 -18.82 4.55 11.99
C ILE A 97 -18.15 3.26 11.52
N ARG A 98 -18.65 2.09 11.95
CA ARG A 98 -18.13 0.78 11.51
C ARG A 98 -19.01 0.14 10.43
N ASP A 99 -20.29 0.52 10.35
CA ASP A 99 -21.17 0.16 9.25
C ASP A 99 -20.77 0.89 7.96
N TRP A 100 -20.19 0.14 7.01
CA TRP A 100 -19.73 0.67 5.73
C TRP A 100 -20.86 1.21 4.84
N GLU A 101 -22.10 0.73 4.96
CA GLU A 101 -23.23 1.27 4.20
C GLU A 101 -23.55 2.69 4.68
N VAL A 102 -23.65 2.88 6.00
CA VAL A 102 -23.92 4.19 6.58
C VAL A 102 -22.73 5.14 6.41
N CYS A 103 -21.51 4.62 6.54
CA CYS A 103 -20.28 5.38 6.26
C CYS A 103 -20.30 5.93 4.82
N PHE A 104 -20.64 5.11 3.83
CA PHE A 104 -20.75 5.54 2.44
C PHE A 104 -21.83 6.61 2.22
N GLU A 105 -23.03 6.41 2.78
CA GLU A 105 -24.13 7.38 2.64
C GLU A 105 -23.82 8.71 3.33
N LEU A 106 -23.27 8.68 4.55
CA LEU A 106 -22.84 9.89 5.25
C LEU A 106 -21.73 10.60 4.47
N LEU A 107 -20.72 9.86 4.01
CA LEU A 107 -19.64 10.41 3.17
C LEU A 107 -20.20 11.08 1.92
N SER A 108 -21.11 10.41 1.21
CA SER A 108 -21.75 10.94 0.00
C SER A 108 -22.50 12.25 0.28
N MET A 109 -23.23 12.33 1.40
CA MET A 109 -23.89 13.56 1.82
C MET A 109 -22.90 14.69 2.16
N LEU A 110 -21.81 14.40 2.86
CA LEU A 110 -20.83 15.41 3.24
C LEU A 110 -20.02 15.92 2.04
N ILE A 111 -19.62 15.03 1.12
CA ILE A 111 -18.90 15.40 -0.10
C ILE A 111 -19.78 16.23 -1.04
N LYS A 112 -21.08 15.95 -1.11
CA LYS A 112 -22.04 16.76 -1.88
C LYS A 112 -22.15 18.20 -1.37
N GLU A 113 -21.89 18.41 -0.08
CA GLU A 113 -21.92 19.72 0.59
C GLU A 113 -20.51 20.34 0.68
N ASP A 114 -19.71 20.17 -0.38
CA ASP A 114 -18.34 20.68 -0.53
C ASP A 114 -17.33 20.16 0.52
N GLY A 115 -17.50 18.91 0.96
CA GLY A 115 -16.51 18.25 1.82
C GLY A 115 -15.15 18.10 1.14
N ASP A 116 -14.10 18.60 1.77
CA ASP A 116 -12.72 18.48 1.30
C ASP A 116 -12.22 17.05 1.52
N PRO A 117 -11.97 16.27 0.46
CA PRO A 117 -11.54 14.89 0.58
C PRO A 117 -10.08 14.74 1.06
N ASN A 118 -9.34 15.85 1.18
CA ASN A 118 -7.97 15.92 1.68
C ASN A 118 -7.87 16.53 3.09
N ILE A 119 -9.00 16.77 3.76
CA ILE A 119 -9.02 17.43 5.07
C ILE A 119 -8.17 16.68 6.10
N VAL A 120 -7.23 17.38 6.73
CA VAL A 120 -6.31 16.76 7.68
C VAL A 120 -6.92 16.74 9.08
N GLY A 121 -6.98 15.54 9.68
CA GLY A 121 -7.39 15.32 11.06
C GLY A 121 -6.33 15.80 12.08
N ARG A 122 -6.68 15.79 13.38
CA ARG A 122 -5.79 16.27 14.45
C ARG A 122 -4.46 15.52 14.54
N ASP A 123 -4.47 14.25 14.17
CA ASP A 123 -3.34 13.32 14.11
C ASP A 123 -2.53 13.41 12.80
N GLY A 124 -2.91 14.32 11.89
CA GLY A 124 -2.32 14.38 10.56
C GLY A 124 -2.91 13.37 9.57
N SER A 125 -3.99 12.66 9.94
CA SER A 125 -4.61 11.67 9.07
C SER A 125 -5.39 12.32 7.93
N VAL A 126 -5.25 11.76 6.73
CA VAL A 126 -5.99 12.13 5.51
C VAL A 126 -7.10 11.09 5.31
N PRO A 127 -8.31 11.46 4.83
CA PRO A 127 -9.46 10.55 4.73
C PRO A 127 -9.17 9.20 4.06
N ILE A 128 -8.42 9.20 2.94
CA ILE A 128 -7.99 7.97 2.27
C ILE A 128 -7.16 7.08 3.21
N MET A 129 -6.23 7.65 3.98
CA MET A 129 -5.40 6.88 4.90
C MET A 129 -6.22 6.30 6.05
N VAL A 130 -7.18 7.05 6.59
CA VAL A 130 -8.07 6.55 7.65
C VAL A 130 -8.87 5.34 7.18
N LEU A 131 -9.32 5.32 5.93
CA LEU A 131 -10.00 4.17 5.33
C LEU A 131 -9.07 2.96 5.18
N LEU A 132 -7.81 3.17 4.81
CA LEU A 132 -6.88 2.08 4.50
C LEU A 132 -6.26 1.45 5.75
N ILE A 133 -6.03 2.21 6.83
CA ILE A 133 -5.40 1.71 8.07
C ILE A 133 -6.09 0.46 8.65
N PRO A 134 -7.43 0.36 8.72
CA PRO A 134 -8.11 -0.85 9.17
C PRO A 134 -7.67 -2.12 8.43
N LEU A 135 -7.34 -2.03 7.13
CA LEU A 135 -6.91 -3.19 6.32
C LEU A 135 -5.61 -3.84 6.81
N ILE A 136 -4.83 -3.14 7.64
CA ILE A 136 -3.61 -3.66 8.25
C ILE A 136 -3.96 -4.75 9.27
N ASN A 137 -5.04 -4.56 10.01
CA ASN A 137 -5.50 -5.56 10.96
C ASN A 137 -6.17 -6.70 10.19
N THR A 138 -5.44 -7.80 10.02
CA THR A 138 -5.89 -8.95 9.23
C THR A 138 -7.28 -9.42 9.67
N ASP A 139 -7.59 -9.46 10.96
CA ASP A 139 -8.90 -9.87 11.50
C ASP A 139 -10.07 -9.07 10.91
N THR A 140 -9.88 -7.77 10.64
CA THR A 140 -10.94 -6.94 10.06
C THR A 140 -11.28 -7.36 8.63
N LEU A 141 -10.28 -7.72 7.82
CA LEU A 141 -10.49 -8.11 6.42
C LEU A 141 -11.25 -9.44 6.30
N HIS A 142 -11.08 -10.33 7.29
CA HIS A 142 -11.82 -11.60 7.37
C HIS A 142 -13.31 -11.39 7.63
N HIS A 143 -13.68 -10.31 8.31
CA HIS A 143 -15.07 -10.03 8.70
C HIS A 143 -15.83 -9.24 7.63
N PHE A 144 -15.15 -8.76 6.58
CA PHE A 144 -15.80 -8.02 5.51
C PHE A 144 -16.66 -8.94 4.65
N THR A 145 -17.98 -8.75 4.72
CA THR A 145 -18.91 -9.33 3.74
C THR A 145 -18.69 -8.72 2.36
N HIS A 146 -19.26 -9.34 1.32
CA HIS A 146 -19.21 -8.78 -0.03
C HIS A 146 -19.79 -7.35 -0.10
N SER A 147 -20.91 -7.09 0.59
CA SER A 147 -21.51 -5.74 0.61
C SER A 147 -20.60 -4.71 1.29
N MET A 148 -19.93 -5.09 2.38
CA MET A 148 -18.94 -4.24 3.05
C MET A 148 -17.77 -3.88 2.14
N LYS A 149 -17.22 -4.88 1.42
CA LYS A 149 -16.15 -4.64 0.42
C LYS A 149 -16.57 -3.67 -0.66
N VAL A 150 -17.81 -3.81 -1.17
CA VAL A 150 -18.35 -2.90 -2.20
C VAL A 150 -18.48 -1.47 -1.65
N CYS A 151 -19.07 -1.30 -0.47
CA CYS A 151 -19.23 0.03 0.15
C CYS A 151 -17.88 0.69 0.46
N PHE A 152 -16.93 -0.08 1.00
CA PHE A 152 -15.56 0.37 1.25
C PHE A 152 -14.87 0.91 -0.01
N VAL A 153 -14.91 0.15 -1.11
CA VAL A 153 -14.33 0.58 -2.39
C VAL A 153 -15.05 1.81 -2.93
N ASN A 154 -16.36 1.92 -2.73
CA ASN A 154 -17.12 3.09 -3.14
C ASN A 154 -16.79 4.34 -2.31
N CYS A 155 -16.46 4.20 -1.02
CA CYS A 155 -15.93 5.31 -0.21
C CYS A 155 -14.60 5.84 -0.79
N ILE A 156 -13.68 4.94 -1.15
CA ILE A 156 -12.42 5.36 -1.78
C ILE A 156 -12.70 6.01 -3.15
N ARG A 157 -13.61 5.43 -3.93
CA ARG A 157 -13.98 5.92 -5.26
C ARG A 157 -14.52 7.34 -5.22
N ILE A 158 -15.47 7.63 -4.33
CA ILE A 158 -16.09 8.96 -4.26
C ILE A 158 -15.07 10.02 -3.80
N LEU A 159 -14.20 9.68 -2.84
CA LEU A 159 -13.09 10.55 -2.42
C LEU A 159 -12.19 10.89 -3.62
N LEU A 160 -11.73 9.89 -4.36
CA LEU A 160 -10.85 10.08 -5.52
C LEU A 160 -11.52 10.84 -6.67
N GLN A 161 -12.82 10.60 -6.92
CA GLN A 161 -13.60 11.34 -7.92
C GLN A 161 -13.72 12.83 -7.58
N HIS A 162 -13.74 13.16 -6.29
CA HIS A 162 -13.81 14.53 -5.80
C HIS A 162 -12.42 15.16 -5.52
N GLY A 163 -11.32 14.54 -5.97
CA GLY A 163 -9.99 15.14 -5.91
C GLY A 163 -9.15 14.76 -4.69
N ALA A 164 -9.48 13.67 -4.00
CA ALA A 164 -8.58 13.12 -2.98
C ALA A 164 -7.21 12.78 -3.60
N ASN A 165 -6.14 13.14 -2.90
CA ASN A 165 -4.78 12.87 -3.32
C ASN A 165 -4.37 11.44 -2.94
N PRO A 166 -4.17 10.52 -3.90
CA PRO A 166 -3.71 9.16 -3.60
C PRO A 166 -2.23 9.11 -3.18
N ASN A 167 -1.47 10.17 -3.41
CA ASN A 167 -0.07 10.30 -3.01
C ASN A 167 0.10 10.93 -1.63
N CYS A 168 -0.97 10.97 -0.83
CA CYS A 168 -0.91 11.49 0.52
C CYS A 168 0.02 10.66 1.40
N SER A 169 0.56 11.31 2.43
CA SER A 169 1.39 10.66 3.44
C SER A 169 0.80 10.91 4.82
N TYR A 170 0.79 9.87 5.63
CA TYR A 170 0.55 9.87 7.04
C TYR A 170 1.88 9.80 7.80
N HIS A 171 1.83 9.89 9.14
CA HIS A 171 2.96 9.78 10.07
C HIS A 171 4.17 9.01 9.51
N GLN A 172 5.36 9.61 9.58
CA GLN A 172 6.62 9.03 9.08
C GLN A 172 6.66 8.71 7.57
N ASN A 173 5.98 9.51 6.74
CA ASN A 173 5.89 9.32 5.28
C ASN A 173 5.16 8.05 4.84
N LEU A 174 4.25 7.53 5.67
CA LEU A 174 3.47 6.36 5.34
C LEU A 174 2.42 6.68 4.26
N THR A 175 2.48 6.03 3.11
CA THR A 175 1.54 6.31 1.99
C THR A 175 0.52 5.18 1.80
N PRO A 176 -0.58 5.42 1.06
CA PRO A 176 -1.54 4.38 0.71
C PRO A 176 -0.88 3.12 0.13
N LEU A 177 0.16 3.30 -0.67
CA LEU A 177 0.87 2.19 -1.30
C LEU A 177 1.61 1.30 -0.27
N HIS A 178 2.21 1.90 0.77
CA HIS A 178 2.84 1.12 1.85
C HIS A 178 1.82 0.24 2.56
N VAL A 179 0.63 0.79 2.87
CA VAL A 179 -0.44 0.04 3.54
C VAL A 179 -0.88 -1.16 2.71
N LEU A 180 -1.15 -0.97 1.41
CA LEU A 180 -1.60 -2.06 0.55
C LEU A 180 -0.55 -3.17 0.41
N VAL A 181 0.72 -2.81 0.24
CA VAL A 181 1.82 -3.78 0.15
C VAL A 181 1.95 -4.55 1.45
N PHE A 182 1.93 -3.86 2.59
CA PHE A 182 1.97 -4.52 3.89
C PHE A 182 0.81 -5.51 4.06
N THR A 183 -0.43 -5.08 3.78
CA THR A 183 -1.61 -5.95 3.88
C THR A 183 -1.50 -7.18 2.97
N VAL A 184 -1.00 -7.04 1.74
CA VAL A 184 -0.80 -8.19 0.85
C VAL A 184 0.23 -9.16 1.43
N SER A 185 1.30 -8.67 2.06
CA SER A 185 2.30 -9.58 2.65
C SER A 185 1.74 -10.32 3.86
N GLU A 186 1.02 -9.63 4.74
CA GLU A 186 0.41 -10.26 5.91
C GLU A 186 -0.65 -11.29 5.49
N ASN A 187 -1.35 -11.04 4.37
CA ASN A 187 -2.30 -11.99 3.80
C ASN A 187 -1.63 -13.32 3.39
N PHE A 188 -0.33 -13.35 3.03
CA PHE A 188 0.38 -14.61 2.75
C PHE A 188 0.62 -15.47 4.00
N LEU A 189 0.57 -14.89 5.19
CA LEU A 189 0.71 -15.61 6.45
C LEU A 189 -0.53 -16.42 6.83
N LEU A 190 -1.66 -16.19 6.14
CA LEU A 190 -2.88 -16.96 6.33
C LEU A 190 -2.71 -18.41 5.88
N THR A 191 -3.55 -19.30 6.41
CA THR A 191 -3.56 -20.72 6.06
C THR A 191 -4.56 -21.09 4.97
N CYS A 192 -5.62 -20.29 4.79
CA CYS A 192 -6.71 -20.58 3.84
C CYS A 192 -6.49 -19.92 2.47
N ASP A 193 -6.15 -20.71 1.45
CA ASP A 193 -5.79 -20.19 0.12
C ASP A 193 -6.94 -19.49 -0.63
N THR A 194 -8.18 -19.97 -0.51
CA THR A 194 -9.35 -19.33 -1.14
C THR A 194 -9.56 -17.91 -0.60
N LEU A 195 -9.36 -17.74 0.71
CA LEU A 195 -9.50 -16.44 1.36
C LEU A 195 -8.34 -15.51 0.99
N LYS A 196 -7.11 -16.03 0.92
CA LYS A 196 -5.95 -15.27 0.43
C LYS A 196 -6.23 -14.65 -0.94
N ARG A 197 -6.76 -15.45 -1.87
CA ARG A 197 -7.04 -14.99 -3.23
C ARG A 197 -8.12 -13.90 -3.26
N THR A 198 -9.21 -14.14 -2.54
CA THR A 198 -10.32 -13.17 -2.44
C THR A 198 -9.87 -11.84 -1.82
N ASN A 199 -9.00 -11.90 -0.80
CA ASN A 199 -8.42 -10.72 -0.17
C ASN A 199 -7.43 -10.01 -1.10
N TYR A 200 -6.60 -10.76 -1.80
CA TYR A 200 -5.68 -10.22 -2.80
C TYR A 200 -6.44 -9.49 -3.92
N ASP A 201 -7.48 -10.10 -4.49
CA ASP A 201 -8.29 -9.49 -5.54
C ASP A 201 -8.96 -8.19 -5.06
N PHE A 202 -9.41 -8.17 -3.81
CA PHE A 202 -9.95 -6.97 -3.18
C PHE A 202 -8.89 -5.86 -3.04
N ILE A 203 -7.70 -6.18 -2.53
CA ILE A 203 -6.60 -5.22 -2.38
C ILE A 203 -6.11 -4.72 -3.75
N LYS A 204 -6.02 -5.62 -4.74
CA LYS A 204 -5.66 -5.32 -6.12
C LYS A 204 -6.65 -4.35 -6.75
N ASN A 205 -7.95 -4.51 -6.49
CA ASN A 205 -8.98 -3.56 -6.96
C ASN A 205 -8.80 -2.16 -6.36
N ILE A 206 -8.44 -2.05 -5.07
CA ILE A 206 -8.13 -0.76 -4.44
C ILE A 206 -6.88 -0.14 -5.06
N LEU A 207 -5.83 -0.94 -5.27
CA LEU A 207 -4.59 -0.49 -5.91
C LEU A 207 -4.88 0.06 -7.32
N TYR A 208 -5.64 -0.67 -8.14
CA TYR A 208 -6.04 -0.19 -9.47
C TYR A 208 -6.77 1.14 -9.42
N LEU A 209 -7.69 1.30 -8.48
CA LEU A 209 -8.45 2.53 -8.32
C LEU A 209 -7.53 3.71 -7.98
N LEU A 210 -6.59 3.54 -7.04
CA LEU A 210 -5.61 4.57 -6.69
C LEU A 210 -4.70 4.91 -7.89
N LEU A 211 -4.21 3.89 -8.60
CA LEU A 211 -3.35 4.05 -9.78
C LEU A 211 -4.05 4.76 -10.94
N GLN A 212 -5.35 4.51 -11.15
CA GLN A 212 -6.16 5.21 -12.14
C GLN A 212 -6.35 6.69 -11.81
N HIS A 213 -6.38 7.04 -10.51
CA HIS A 213 -6.54 8.41 -10.03
C HIS A 213 -5.20 9.12 -9.72
N GLY A 214 -4.08 8.61 -10.24
CA GLY A 214 -2.81 9.33 -10.22
C GLY A 214 -1.86 8.97 -9.07
N LEU A 215 -2.02 7.81 -8.43
CA LEU A 215 -0.97 7.27 -7.55
C LEU A 215 0.33 7.08 -8.34
N ASP A 216 1.42 7.69 -7.85
CA ASP A 216 2.76 7.59 -8.41
C ASP A 216 3.61 6.66 -7.53
N CYS A 217 3.97 5.50 -8.09
CA CYS A 217 4.75 4.48 -7.38
C CYS A 217 6.11 4.98 -6.92
N ASN A 218 6.76 5.88 -7.68
CA ASN A 218 8.14 6.30 -7.39
C ASN A 218 8.19 7.45 -6.38
N GLN A 219 7.17 8.33 -6.39
CA GLN A 219 7.06 9.39 -5.39
C GLN A 219 6.68 8.85 -4.01
N THR A 220 5.75 7.90 -3.96
CA THR A 220 5.15 7.44 -2.71
C THR A 220 5.95 6.36 -2.01
N TYR A 221 6.72 5.54 -2.73
CA TYR A 221 7.52 4.47 -2.16
C TYR A 221 8.73 4.15 -3.04
N GLN A 222 9.84 4.86 -2.80
CA GLN A 222 11.04 4.81 -3.66
C GLN A 222 11.59 3.40 -3.90
N ASN A 223 11.48 2.49 -2.93
CA ASN A 223 11.95 1.10 -3.05
C ASN A 223 10.79 0.09 -3.11
N ILE A 224 9.64 0.48 -3.65
CA ILE A 224 8.44 -0.36 -3.72
C ILE A 224 8.71 -1.75 -4.29
N LEU A 225 9.44 -1.85 -5.41
CA LEU A 225 9.73 -3.14 -6.02
C LEU A 225 10.62 -4.01 -5.14
N GLN A 226 11.54 -3.41 -4.39
CA GLN A 226 12.34 -4.15 -3.41
C GLN A 226 11.44 -4.72 -2.30
N ALA A 227 10.54 -3.90 -1.75
CA ALA A 227 9.61 -4.32 -0.71
C ALA A 227 8.68 -5.45 -1.18
N VAL A 228 8.19 -5.37 -2.44
CA VAL A 228 7.38 -6.43 -3.04
C VAL A 228 8.19 -7.72 -3.24
N LEU A 229 9.46 -7.62 -3.64
CA LEU A 229 10.35 -8.79 -3.72
C LEU A 229 10.65 -9.38 -2.33
N ASP A 230 10.71 -8.57 -1.28
CA ASP A 230 10.89 -9.06 0.09
C ASP A 230 9.72 -9.92 0.58
N MET A 231 8.52 -9.73 0.02
CA MET A 231 7.35 -10.58 0.29
C MET A 231 7.60 -12.05 -0.08
N VAL A 232 8.53 -12.34 -1.00
CA VAL A 232 8.95 -13.72 -1.36
C VAL A 232 9.45 -14.50 -0.13
N ARG A 233 9.92 -13.82 0.91
CA ARG A 233 10.27 -14.45 2.19
C ARG A 233 9.05 -15.06 2.89
N ASN A 234 7.89 -14.40 2.78
CA ASN A 234 6.63 -14.79 3.41
C ASN A 234 5.80 -15.75 2.54
N VAL A 235 6.15 -15.91 1.27
CA VAL A 235 5.52 -16.88 0.35
C VAL A 235 5.64 -18.31 0.89
N ARG A 236 4.50 -19.02 0.90
CA ARG A 236 4.37 -20.41 1.36
C ARG A 236 3.94 -21.38 0.25
N SER A 237 3.39 -20.87 -0.84
CA SER A 237 2.90 -21.66 -1.99
C SER A 237 3.30 -21.05 -3.33
N CYS A 238 3.26 -21.83 -4.42
CA CYS A 238 3.46 -21.32 -5.78
C CYS A 238 2.36 -20.33 -6.21
N GLN A 239 1.15 -20.44 -5.64
CA GLN A 239 0.05 -19.51 -5.91
C GLN A 239 0.33 -18.10 -5.34
N ASP A 240 1.02 -18.02 -4.19
CA ASP A 240 1.44 -16.72 -3.63
C ASP A 240 2.47 -16.05 -4.55
N MET A 241 3.34 -16.83 -5.23
CA MET A 241 4.28 -16.29 -6.22
C MET A 241 3.57 -15.64 -7.40
N GLN A 242 2.44 -16.19 -7.85
CA GLN A 242 1.63 -15.55 -8.89
C GLN A 242 1.07 -14.20 -8.41
N CYS A 243 0.69 -14.08 -7.13
CA CYS A 243 0.22 -12.82 -6.56
C CYS A 243 1.33 -11.76 -6.50
N VAL A 244 2.57 -12.18 -6.16
CA VAL A 244 3.75 -11.31 -6.20
C VAL A 244 4.02 -10.85 -7.63
N TYR A 245 3.99 -11.77 -8.60
CA TYR A 245 4.17 -11.45 -10.01
C TYR A 245 3.12 -10.44 -10.51
N ASP A 246 1.83 -10.69 -10.26
CA ASP A 246 0.74 -9.81 -10.64
C ASP A 246 0.88 -8.40 -10.04
N LEU A 247 1.36 -8.31 -8.80
CA LEU A 247 1.59 -7.04 -8.13
C LEU A 247 2.75 -6.28 -8.79
N ILE A 248 3.88 -6.94 -9.06
CA ILE A 248 5.02 -6.33 -9.77
C ILE A 248 4.58 -5.89 -11.16
N LEU A 249 3.87 -6.73 -11.91
CA LEU A 249 3.36 -6.42 -13.25
C LEU A 249 2.49 -5.16 -13.22
N THR A 250 1.55 -5.09 -12.28
CA THR A 250 0.67 -3.92 -12.11
C THR A 250 1.51 -2.67 -11.82
N LEU A 251 2.43 -2.70 -10.85
CA LEU A 251 3.24 -1.54 -10.50
C LEU A 251 4.14 -1.08 -11.65
N VAL A 252 4.74 -2.02 -12.39
CA VAL A 252 5.60 -1.75 -13.55
C VAL A 252 4.79 -1.13 -14.70
N GLN A 253 3.56 -1.61 -14.96
CA GLN A 253 2.67 -1.04 -15.97
C GLN A 253 2.26 0.42 -15.66
N TYR A 254 2.26 0.80 -14.39
CA TYR A 254 1.95 2.15 -13.92
C TYR A 254 3.19 2.99 -13.57
N GLY A 255 4.39 2.54 -13.94
CA GLY A 255 5.60 3.38 -13.94
C GLY A 255 6.62 3.10 -12.85
N ALA A 256 6.50 2.02 -12.08
CA ALA A 256 7.54 1.64 -11.11
C ALA A 256 8.89 1.37 -11.81
N ASP A 257 9.97 1.93 -11.27
CA ASP A 257 11.31 1.77 -11.86
C ASP A 257 11.93 0.39 -11.56
N THR A 258 12.21 -0.38 -12.59
CA THR A 258 12.86 -1.70 -12.49
C THR A 258 14.38 -1.65 -12.43
N ASN A 259 14.99 -0.47 -12.62
CA ASN A 259 16.43 -0.26 -12.65
C ASN A 259 16.98 0.29 -11.33
N ILE A 260 16.19 0.25 -10.25
CA ILE A 260 16.63 0.66 -8.91
C ILE A 260 17.87 -0.16 -8.54
N VAL A 261 18.93 0.57 -8.20
CA VAL A 261 20.20 0.01 -7.74
C VAL A 261 20.21 0.06 -6.21
N LEU A 262 20.22 -1.12 -5.60
CA LEU A 262 20.26 -1.31 -4.17
C LEU A 262 21.57 -0.77 -3.59
N SER A 263 21.51 0.04 -2.53
CA SER A 263 22.70 0.51 -1.83
C SER A 263 23.40 -0.67 -1.13
N SER A 264 24.74 -0.63 -0.99
CA SER A 264 25.57 -1.78 -0.52
C SER A 264 25.23 -2.33 0.88
N MET A 265 24.30 -1.71 1.62
CA MET A 265 23.80 -2.16 2.93
C MET A 265 22.59 -3.12 2.83
N THR A 266 22.03 -3.31 1.64
CA THR A 266 20.74 -4.01 1.40
C THR A 266 20.85 -5.54 1.33
N THR A 267 22.06 -6.11 1.27
CA THR A 267 22.25 -7.57 1.26
C THR A 267 22.06 -8.22 2.64
N GLY A 268 21.97 -7.43 3.71
CA GLY A 268 21.59 -7.87 5.05
C GLY A 268 20.08 -7.76 5.24
N GLY A 269 19.44 -8.81 5.77
CA GLY A 269 17.99 -8.99 5.85
C GLY A 269 17.17 -8.00 6.68
N ALA A 270 17.65 -6.77 6.92
CA ALA A 270 17.17 -5.83 7.92
C ALA A 270 16.18 -4.76 7.42
N ILE A 271 16.00 -4.53 6.12
CA ILE A 271 15.14 -3.40 5.67
C ILE A 271 13.66 -3.74 5.82
N TYR A 272 13.19 -4.89 5.34
CA TYR A 272 11.80 -5.32 5.53
C TYR A 272 11.39 -5.35 7.00
N SER A 273 12.25 -5.90 7.87
CA SER A 273 12.02 -5.92 9.32
C SER A 273 12.17 -4.55 9.97
N ASN A 274 13.06 -3.67 9.52
CA ASN A 274 13.17 -2.31 10.08
C ASN A 274 12.07 -1.37 9.58
N GLU A 275 11.60 -1.49 8.34
CA GLU A 275 10.49 -0.71 7.81
C GLU A 275 9.17 -1.20 8.39
N ILE A 276 8.98 -2.51 8.59
CA ILE A 276 7.83 -3.04 9.32
C ILE A 276 7.90 -2.78 10.82
N ALA A 277 9.07 -2.87 11.44
CA ALA A 277 9.22 -2.46 12.85
C ALA A 277 8.92 -0.95 12.98
N ARG A 278 9.45 -0.10 12.10
CA ARG A 278 9.08 1.32 12.04
C ARG A 278 7.59 1.53 11.75
N PHE A 279 6.98 0.71 10.90
CA PHE A 279 5.56 0.76 10.59
C PHE A 279 4.69 0.35 11.79
N GLY A 280 5.08 -0.71 12.51
CA GLY A 280 4.45 -1.15 13.76
C GLY A 280 4.63 -0.13 14.88
N ASP A 281 5.82 0.47 15.00
CA ASP A 281 6.13 1.54 15.96
C ASP A 281 5.36 2.83 15.61
N ALA A 282 5.25 3.19 14.33
CA ALA A 282 4.51 4.36 13.86
C ALA A 282 2.99 4.26 14.07
N LEU A 283 2.46 3.03 14.07
CA LEU A 283 1.05 2.74 14.33
C LEU A 283 0.77 2.37 15.80
N GLY A 284 1.79 2.38 16.67
CA GLY A 284 1.67 2.05 18.09
C GLY A 284 1.31 0.59 18.36
N LEU A 285 1.64 -0.32 17.45
CA LEU A 285 1.31 -1.75 17.53
C LEU A 285 2.36 -2.57 18.29
N ASN A 286 3.56 -2.04 18.49
CA ASN A 286 4.58 -2.63 19.36
C ASN A 286 4.47 -2.07 20.78
N GLY A 287 4.09 -2.92 21.74
CA GLY A 287 4.11 -2.58 23.15
C GLY A 287 5.54 -2.25 23.61
N SER A 288 5.68 -1.16 24.35
CA SER A 288 6.93 -0.72 24.97
C SER A 288 7.61 -1.86 25.73
N PRO A 289 8.88 -2.20 25.45
CA PRO A 289 9.72 -2.73 26.49
C PRO A 289 10.08 -1.55 27.40
N GLU A 290 9.56 -1.56 28.62
CA GLU A 290 10.18 -0.82 29.72
C GLU A 290 11.68 -1.14 29.72
N ASN A 291 12.52 -0.14 29.44
CA ASN A 291 13.93 -0.23 29.74
C ASN A 291 14.28 0.95 30.64
N ASP A 292 14.34 0.61 31.92
CA ASP A 292 14.96 1.37 32.98
C ASP A 292 16.34 1.85 32.55
N THR A 293 16.55 3.13 32.80
CA THR A 293 17.80 3.86 32.68
C THR A 293 18.91 3.24 33.53
N THR A 294 20.07 2.96 32.93
CA THR A 294 21.36 3.24 33.59
C THR A 294 22.39 3.72 32.56
N ASN A 295 22.77 4.99 32.73
CA ASN A 295 23.97 5.60 32.17
C ASN A 295 25.22 4.87 32.66
N GLU A 296 26.23 4.73 31.82
CA GLU A 296 27.61 5.01 32.22
C GLU A 296 28.49 5.39 31.02
N VAL A 297 29.33 6.40 31.27
CA VAL A 297 30.21 7.14 30.36
C VAL A 297 31.65 6.66 30.55
N SER A 298 32.52 6.97 29.56
CA SER A 298 34.01 6.90 29.55
C SER A 298 34.61 5.62 28.94
N GLY A 299 35.69 5.63 28.16
CA GLY A 299 36.64 6.68 27.79
C GLY A 299 37.58 6.24 26.66
N SER A 300 38.31 7.22 26.13
CA SER A 300 39.34 7.17 25.08
C SER A 300 40.53 6.24 25.39
N SER A 301 41.14 5.63 24.35
CA SER A 301 42.58 5.75 23.98
C SER A 301 43.04 4.59 23.08
N GLY A 302 43.78 4.91 22.00
CA GLY A 302 44.26 3.95 21.00
C GLY A 302 45.60 3.29 21.30
N ASN A 303 46.03 2.39 20.42
CA ASN A 303 47.41 2.32 19.92
C ASN A 303 47.51 1.46 18.65
N GLY A 304 48.44 1.81 17.76
CA GLY A 304 48.72 1.12 16.51
C GLY A 304 49.74 -0.02 16.64
N GLY A 305 49.90 -0.77 15.54
CA GLY A 305 50.96 -1.77 15.37
C GLY A 305 50.81 -2.50 14.04
N GLY A 306 51.66 -2.14 13.07
CA GLY A 306 51.71 -2.78 11.75
C GLY A 306 52.50 -4.09 11.72
N GLY A 307 52.24 -4.91 10.69
CA GLY A 307 53.03 -6.09 10.35
C GLY A 307 52.70 -6.53 8.93
N GLY A 308 53.63 -6.31 8.00
CA GLY A 308 53.51 -6.68 6.59
C GLY A 308 53.79 -8.15 6.34
N GLY A 309 53.23 -8.68 5.25
CA GLY A 309 53.56 -10.01 4.74
C GLY A 309 52.72 -10.42 3.53
N SER A 310 53.41 -10.59 2.39
CA SER A 310 53.02 -11.40 1.22
C SER A 310 51.95 -10.88 0.27
N ALA A 311 52.41 -10.00 -0.62
CA ALA A 311 51.88 -9.87 -1.98
C ALA A 311 52.33 -11.07 -2.83
N ARG A 312 51.45 -12.05 -3.07
CA ARG A 312 51.49 -12.86 -4.30
C ARG A 312 50.15 -13.56 -4.54
N GLN A 313 49.61 -13.34 -5.75
CA GLN A 313 48.43 -13.97 -6.36
C GLN A 313 47.07 -13.66 -5.73
N THR A 314 46.31 -12.73 -6.32
CA THR A 314 44.82 -12.79 -6.49
C THR A 314 44.28 -11.54 -7.23
N LEU A 315 44.89 -11.15 -8.36
CA LEU A 315 44.30 -10.10 -9.22
C LEU A 315 42.96 -10.56 -9.87
N GLY A 316 42.76 -11.87 -10.05
CA GLY A 316 41.50 -12.44 -10.57
C GLY A 316 40.37 -12.47 -9.52
N GLU A 317 40.62 -12.97 -8.31
CA GLU A 317 39.58 -13.07 -7.26
C GLU A 317 39.18 -11.72 -6.66
N SER A 318 40.10 -10.77 -6.56
CA SER A 318 39.80 -9.41 -6.07
C SER A 318 38.92 -8.63 -7.05
N THR A 319 39.18 -8.76 -8.36
CA THR A 319 38.35 -8.18 -9.42
C THR A 319 36.97 -8.85 -9.50
N PHE A 320 36.91 -10.18 -9.28
CA PHE A 320 35.65 -10.94 -9.22
C PHE A 320 34.82 -10.58 -7.98
N ARG A 321 35.43 -10.48 -6.79
CA ARG A 321 34.75 -10.03 -5.56
C ARG A 321 34.29 -8.57 -5.63
N ASN A 322 35.05 -7.69 -6.28
CA ASN A 322 34.65 -6.31 -6.52
C ASN A 322 33.53 -6.19 -7.57
N SER A 323 33.56 -6.98 -8.64
CA SER A 323 32.47 -7.09 -9.62
C SER A 323 31.20 -7.69 -9.01
N PHE A 324 31.36 -8.66 -8.10
CA PHE A 324 30.26 -9.29 -7.36
C PHE A 324 29.60 -8.29 -6.41
N ARG A 325 30.36 -7.53 -5.61
CA ARG A 325 29.83 -6.48 -4.74
C ARG A 325 29.20 -5.31 -5.51
N THR A 326 29.67 -5.05 -6.73
CA THR A 326 29.14 -3.95 -7.55
C THR A 326 27.87 -4.34 -8.28
N ASN A 327 27.75 -5.58 -8.78
CA ASN A 327 26.59 -6.07 -9.53
C ASN A 327 25.56 -6.85 -8.69
N SER A 328 25.84 -7.16 -7.42
CA SER A 328 24.84 -7.64 -6.44
C SER A 328 23.79 -6.59 -6.07
N ARG A 329 23.89 -5.40 -6.66
CA ARG A 329 23.03 -4.24 -6.41
C ARG A 329 21.78 -4.19 -7.30
N TYR A 330 21.64 -5.07 -8.29
CA TYR A 330 20.42 -5.10 -9.12
C TYR A 330 19.28 -5.86 -8.43
N LEU A 331 18.05 -5.35 -8.54
CA LEU A 331 16.83 -6.02 -8.02
C LEU A 331 16.68 -7.46 -8.53
N LEU A 332 16.97 -7.71 -9.80
CA LEU A 332 16.92 -9.06 -10.38
C LEU A 332 17.90 -10.03 -9.69
N PHE A 333 19.11 -9.57 -9.39
CA PHE A 333 20.08 -10.36 -8.64
C PHE A 333 19.57 -10.67 -7.24
N TYR A 334 18.99 -9.67 -6.56
CA TYR A 334 18.41 -9.82 -5.24
C TYR A 334 17.27 -10.85 -5.21
N TYR A 335 16.34 -10.77 -6.16
CA TYR A 335 15.27 -11.75 -6.32
C TYR A 335 15.80 -13.18 -6.48
N ILE A 336 16.82 -13.36 -7.34
CA ILE A 336 17.42 -14.67 -7.59
C ILE A 336 18.02 -15.24 -6.29
N VAL A 337 18.69 -14.42 -5.48
CA VAL A 337 19.19 -14.84 -4.17
C VAL A 337 18.05 -15.23 -3.22
N LEU A 338 16.92 -14.53 -3.22
CA LEU A 338 15.77 -14.86 -2.38
C LEU A 338 15.16 -16.22 -2.75
N ILE A 339 14.90 -16.47 -4.04
CA ILE A 339 14.30 -17.75 -4.48
C ILE A 339 15.22 -18.94 -4.23
N THR A 340 16.55 -18.75 -4.27
CA THR A 340 17.50 -19.83 -4.00
C THR A 340 17.45 -20.35 -2.56
N LYS A 341 16.86 -19.59 -1.63
CA LYS A 341 16.63 -20.02 -0.24
C LYS A 341 15.33 -20.82 -0.07
N LYS A 342 14.51 -20.95 -1.11
CA LYS A 342 13.15 -21.53 -1.07
C LYS A 342 13.06 -22.73 -2.01
N ASP A 343 13.42 -23.90 -1.50
CA ASP A 343 13.49 -25.15 -2.28
C ASP A 343 12.18 -25.51 -3.01
N PHE A 344 11.02 -25.26 -2.42
CA PHE A 344 9.73 -25.61 -3.04
C PHE A 344 9.43 -24.76 -4.29
N ILE A 345 9.92 -23.52 -4.35
CA ILE A 345 9.74 -22.63 -5.51
C ILE A 345 10.61 -23.10 -6.67
N LEU A 346 11.83 -23.55 -6.38
CA LEU A 346 12.76 -24.03 -7.41
C LEU A 346 12.33 -25.38 -8.01
N ASN A 347 11.57 -26.18 -7.28
CA ASN A 347 11.05 -27.47 -7.74
C ASN A 347 9.65 -27.37 -8.36
N ASP A 348 9.15 -26.16 -8.59
CA ASP A 348 7.83 -25.93 -9.17
C ASP A 348 7.78 -26.41 -10.64
N PRO A 349 6.92 -27.38 -11.00
CA PRO A 349 6.81 -27.88 -12.37
C PRO A 349 6.37 -26.80 -13.36
N GLU A 350 5.60 -25.80 -12.92
CA GLU A 350 5.15 -24.70 -13.76
C GLU A 350 6.17 -23.56 -13.89
N LEU A 351 7.30 -23.64 -13.18
CA LEU A 351 8.38 -22.64 -13.20
C LEU A 351 7.87 -21.21 -12.94
N THR A 352 6.89 -21.02 -12.03
CA THR A 352 6.24 -19.72 -11.77
C THR A 352 7.22 -18.60 -11.42
N PHE A 353 8.36 -18.93 -10.79
CA PHE A 353 9.42 -17.96 -10.48
C PHE A 353 10.04 -17.31 -11.74
N THR A 354 9.97 -17.97 -12.90
CA THR A 354 10.52 -17.44 -14.15
C THR A 354 9.73 -16.25 -14.67
N HIS A 355 8.44 -16.13 -14.33
CA HIS A 355 7.60 -15.02 -14.79
C HIS A 355 8.16 -13.66 -14.31
N VAL A 356 8.60 -13.59 -13.06
CA VAL A 356 9.26 -12.39 -12.52
C VAL A 356 10.58 -12.11 -13.25
N ILE A 357 11.40 -13.13 -13.50
CA ILE A 357 12.67 -12.99 -14.25
C ILE A 357 12.42 -12.43 -15.65
N HIS A 358 11.43 -12.98 -16.37
CA HIS A 358 11.07 -12.56 -17.72
C HIS A 358 10.47 -11.14 -17.76
N LEU A 359 9.73 -10.76 -16.72
CA LEU A 359 9.24 -9.40 -16.56
C LEU A 359 10.42 -8.41 -16.45
N PHE A 360 11.36 -8.65 -15.54
CA PHE A 360 12.58 -7.83 -15.41
C PHE A 360 13.42 -7.84 -16.70
N PHE A 361 13.53 -8.97 -17.39
CA PHE A 361 14.22 -9.05 -18.69
C PHE A 361 13.58 -8.13 -19.75
N SER A 362 12.26 -7.97 -19.71
CA SER A 362 11.52 -7.15 -20.67
C SER A 362 11.49 -5.66 -20.32
N THR A 363 11.67 -5.29 -19.06
CA THR A 363 11.43 -3.93 -18.54
C THR A 363 12.72 -3.20 -18.13
N MET A 364 13.78 -3.92 -17.74
CA MET A 364 15.06 -3.32 -17.40
C MET A 364 15.78 -2.74 -18.62
N GLN A 365 16.57 -1.69 -18.39
CA GLN A 365 17.49 -1.11 -19.37
C GLN A 365 18.53 -2.12 -19.84
N HIS A 366 19.00 -1.96 -21.08
CA HIS A 366 19.90 -2.92 -21.72
C HIS A 366 21.19 -3.15 -20.95
N ASP A 367 21.89 -2.07 -20.61
CA ASP A 367 23.19 -2.16 -19.95
C ASP A 367 23.07 -2.76 -18.54
N ALA A 368 22.08 -2.31 -17.75
CA ALA A 368 21.83 -2.82 -16.41
C ALA A 368 21.49 -4.32 -16.42
N LEU A 369 20.59 -4.74 -17.32
CA LEU A 369 20.20 -6.14 -17.46
C LEU A 369 21.37 -7.02 -17.89
N TYR A 370 22.12 -6.61 -18.91
CA TYR A 370 23.24 -7.40 -19.43
C TYR A 370 24.34 -7.56 -18.37
N ASN A 371 24.68 -6.48 -17.66
CA ASN A 371 25.66 -6.54 -16.56
C ASN A 371 25.19 -7.45 -15.41
N CYS A 372 23.88 -7.41 -15.09
CA CYS A 372 23.29 -8.31 -14.10
C CYS A 372 23.36 -9.78 -14.55
N LEU A 373 22.90 -10.09 -15.77
CA LEU A 373 22.91 -11.46 -16.32
C LEU A 373 24.32 -12.02 -16.46
N LYS A 374 25.28 -11.22 -16.92
CA LYS A 374 26.71 -11.61 -17.00
C LYS A 374 27.25 -11.99 -15.62
N SER A 375 26.92 -11.21 -14.60
CA SER A 375 27.36 -11.47 -13.22
C SER A 375 26.73 -12.74 -12.65
N LEU A 376 25.43 -12.94 -12.88
CA LEU A 376 24.72 -14.16 -12.48
C LEU A 376 25.26 -15.40 -13.19
N HIS A 377 25.46 -15.32 -14.51
CA HIS A 377 26.00 -16.43 -15.29
C HIS A 377 27.39 -16.83 -14.81
N ASN A 378 28.29 -15.85 -14.62
CA ASN A 378 29.63 -16.11 -14.09
C ASN A 378 29.61 -16.70 -12.67
N PHE A 379 28.69 -16.22 -11.82
CA PHE A 379 28.55 -16.73 -10.45
C PHE A 379 28.14 -18.20 -10.42
N TYR A 380 27.11 -18.58 -11.20
CA TYR A 380 26.65 -19.97 -11.23
C TYR A 380 27.58 -20.90 -12.01
N MET A 381 28.32 -20.41 -13.01
CA MET A 381 29.36 -21.20 -13.69
C MET A 381 30.55 -21.50 -12.78
N ALA A 382 30.84 -20.64 -11.80
CA ALA A 382 31.89 -20.87 -10.81
C ALA A 382 31.47 -21.81 -9.67
N GLN A 383 30.16 -22.07 -9.50
CA GLN A 383 29.64 -22.98 -8.49
C GLN A 383 29.39 -24.37 -9.06
N VAL A 384 29.53 -25.40 -8.22
CA VAL A 384 29.13 -26.77 -8.59
C VAL A 384 27.60 -26.78 -8.72
N PRO A 385 27.04 -27.14 -9.90
CA PRO A 385 25.60 -27.15 -10.10
C PRO A 385 24.93 -28.11 -9.13
N SER A 386 24.00 -27.61 -8.32
CA SER A 386 23.12 -28.47 -7.54
C SER A 386 21.90 -28.85 -8.39
N LYS A 387 21.42 -30.09 -8.25
CA LYS A 387 20.22 -30.58 -8.98
C LYS A 387 18.99 -29.68 -8.80
N LYS A 388 18.94 -28.93 -7.69
CA LYS A 388 17.86 -27.97 -7.37
C LYS A 388 17.95 -26.64 -8.14
N THR A 389 19.14 -26.23 -8.56
CA THR A 389 19.37 -24.92 -9.22
C THR A 389 19.54 -25.06 -10.73
N GLU A 390 19.55 -26.28 -11.26
CA GLU A 390 19.80 -26.58 -12.66
C GLU A 390 18.84 -25.85 -13.61
N GLN A 391 17.53 -25.86 -13.31
CA GLN A 391 16.52 -25.17 -14.11
C GLN A 391 16.72 -23.64 -14.11
N LEU A 392 17.02 -23.06 -12.95
CA LEU A 392 17.32 -21.63 -12.82
C LEU A 392 18.59 -21.25 -13.61
N ILE A 393 19.64 -22.07 -13.52
CA ILE A 393 20.89 -21.86 -14.28
C ILE A 393 20.64 -21.97 -15.79
N ALA A 394 19.79 -22.90 -16.22
CA ALA A 394 19.39 -23.03 -17.62
C ALA A 394 18.64 -21.79 -18.13
N VAL A 395 17.71 -21.25 -17.34
CA VAL A 395 16.99 -20.00 -17.67
C VAL A 395 17.95 -18.82 -17.76
N ILE A 396 18.79 -18.59 -16.75
CA ILE A 396 19.76 -17.48 -16.74
C ILE A 396 20.73 -17.61 -17.93
N SER A 397 21.24 -18.81 -18.21
CA SER A 397 22.16 -19.05 -19.31
C SER A 397 21.50 -18.85 -20.67
N SER A 398 20.23 -19.23 -20.82
CA SER A 398 19.44 -18.97 -22.02
C SER A 398 19.26 -17.47 -22.26
N LEU A 399 18.85 -16.71 -21.23
CA LEU A 399 18.65 -15.26 -21.31
C LEU A 399 19.95 -14.50 -21.56
N TYR A 400 21.08 -14.97 -21.03
CA TYR A 400 22.39 -14.37 -21.29
C TYR A 400 22.90 -14.65 -22.71
N ARG A 401 22.72 -15.88 -23.23
CA ARG A 401 23.17 -16.27 -24.57
C ARG A 401 22.27 -15.73 -25.69
N LYS A 402 21.00 -15.48 -25.41
CA LYS A 402 20.01 -14.97 -26.37
C LYS A 402 19.60 -13.54 -25.98
N PRO A 403 20.30 -12.51 -26.50
CA PRO A 403 19.94 -11.12 -26.20
C PRO A 403 18.53 -10.78 -26.72
N ARG A 404 17.97 -9.68 -26.23
CA ARG A 404 16.65 -9.19 -26.64
C ARG A 404 16.57 -9.01 -28.16
N ASN A 405 15.47 -9.46 -28.75
CA ASN A 405 15.20 -9.25 -30.16
C ASN A 405 14.82 -7.78 -30.43
N LEU A 406 14.83 -7.36 -31.70
CA LEU A 406 14.48 -5.99 -32.09
C LEU A 406 13.05 -5.60 -31.67
N LYS A 407 12.12 -6.57 -31.67
CA LYS A 407 10.72 -6.38 -31.24
C LYS A 407 10.63 -6.02 -29.74
N GLN A 408 11.41 -6.69 -28.90
CA GLN A 408 11.50 -6.47 -27.45
C GLN A 408 12.22 -5.15 -27.14
N LEU A 409 13.25 -4.80 -27.90
CA LEU A 409 13.92 -3.50 -27.78
C LEU A 409 12.97 -2.36 -28.18
N ALA A 410 12.19 -2.53 -29.24
CA ALA A 410 11.17 -1.56 -29.64
C ALA A 410 10.08 -1.41 -28.57
N ARG A 411 9.64 -2.51 -27.94
CA ARG A 411 8.73 -2.46 -26.78
C ARG A 411 9.33 -1.63 -25.64
N LEU A 412 10.60 -1.87 -25.29
CA LEU A 412 11.28 -1.11 -24.25
C LEU A 412 11.37 0.37 -24.60
N ALA A 413 11.72 0.71 -25.85
CA ALA A 413 11.79 2.10 -26.28
C ALA A 413 10.43 2.81 -26.16
N ILE A 414 9.33 2.14 -26.53
CA ILE A 414 7.98 2.67 -26.32
C ILE A 414 7.68 2.83 -24.82
N TYR A 415 8.04 1.83 -24.01
CA TYR A 415 7.85 1.85 -22.56
C TYR A 415 8.57 3.04 -21.90
N GLU A 416 9.81 3.31 -22.29
CA GLU A 416 10.58 4.46 -21.82
C GLU A 416 10.00 5.79 -22.33
N ALA A 417 9.57 5.85 -23.60
CA ALA A 417 9.00 7.06 -24.19
C ALA A 417 7.69 7.52 -23.50
N VAL A 418 6.93 6.60 -22.89
CA VAL A 418 5.73 6.94 -22.10
C VAL A 418 6.00 7.10 -20.61
N ASN A 419 7.26 7.37 -20.22
CA ASN A 419 7.71 7.47 -18.84
C ASN A 419 7.32 6.25 -18.00
N ARG A 420 7.34 5.05 -18.61
CA ARG A 420 6.98 3.78 -17.97
C ARG A 420 5.53 3.66 -17.51
N LYS A 421 4.68 4.67 -17.75
CA LYS A 421 3.25 4.72 -17.37
C LYS A 421 2.37 4.17 -18.51
N LEU A 422 2.63 2.94 -18.93
CA LEU A 422 1.94 2.31 -20.07
C LEU A 422 0.43 2.22 -19.87
N ALA A 423 -0.03 1.74 -18.72
CA ALA A 423 -1.46 1.53 -18.47
C ALA A 423 -2.27 2.84 -18.58
N GLN A 424 -1.68 3.96 -18.18
CA GLN A 424 -2.32 5.28 -18.26
C GLN A 424 -2.28 5.86 -19.68
N ASN A 425 -1.19 5.64 -20.41
CA ASN A 425 -0.92 6.34 -21.67
C ASN A 425 -1.27 5.53 -22.94
N ILE A 426 -1.60 4.24 -22.81
CA ILE A 426 -1.78 3.37 -23.98
C ILE A 426 -2.95 3.75 -24.87
N ASN A 427 -4.00 4.33 -24.31
CA ASN A 427 -5.12 4.82 -25.11
C ASN A 427 -4.75 6.06 -25.93
N GLY A 428 -3.77 6.84 -25.48
CA GLY A 428 -3.19 7.97 -26.22
C GLY A 428 -2.25 7.54 -27.35
N LEU A 429 -1.64 6.36 -27.23
CA LEU A 429 -0.87 5.75 -28.32
C LEU A 429 -1.86 5.27 -29.39
N LYS A 430 -1.89 5.94 -30.54
CA LYS A 430 -2.71 5.59 -31.72
C LYS A 430 -2.25 4.28 -32.39
N LEU A 431 -2.12 3.21 -31.62
CA LEU A 431 -1.67 1.89 -32.03
C LEU A 431 -2.87 0.97 -32.31
N PRO A 432 -2.75 0.05 -33.29
CA PRO A 432 -3.69 -1.06 -33.47
C PRO A 432 -3.86 -1.90 -32.20
N GLY A 433 -5.07 -2.43 -31.96
CA GLY A 433 -5.40 -3.24 -30.78
C GLY A 433 -4.40 -4.35 -30.45
N PRO A 434 -3.96 -5.18 -31.42
CA PRO A 434 -2.97 -6.23 -31.17
C PRO A 434 -1.61 -5.70 -30.69
N LEU A 435 -1.21 -4.51 -31.16
CA LEU A 435 0.04 -3.87 -30.71
C LEU A 435 -0.12 -3.27 -29.31
N LYS A 436 -1.30 -2.76 -28.96
CA LYS A 436 -1.59 -2.34 -27.59
C LYS A 436 -1.47 -3.51 -26.61
N GLU A 437 -2.09 -4.64 -26.94
CA GLU A 437 -2.00 -5.86 -26.14
C GLU A 437 -0.55 -6.36 -26.02
N TYR A 438 0.21 -6.33 -27.12
CA TYR A 438 1.63 -6.71 -27.11
C TYR A 438 2.50 -5.82 -26.21
N VAL A 439 2.20 -4.53 -26.13
CA VAL A 439 2.98 -3.60 -25.30
C VAL A 439 2.58 -3.71 -23.81
N LEU A 440 1.30 -4.01 -23.50
CA LEU A 440 0.83 -4.24 -22.13
C LEU A 440 1.30 -5.57 -21.53
N ASN A 441 1.30 -6.63 -22.35
CA ASN A 441 1.60 -7.99 -21.89
C ASN A 441 3.08 -8.32 -22.13
N PHE A 442 3.87 -8.29 -21.05
CA PHE A 442 5.31 -8.57 -21.10
C PHE A 442 5.65 -10.07 -21.31
N GLU A 443 4.66 -10.96 -21.23
CA GLU A 443 4.84 -12.41 -21.40
C GLU A 443 4.94 -12.87 -22.87
N ARG A 444 4.49 -12.06 -23.83
CA ARG A 444 4.39 -12.44 -25.26
C ARG A 444 5.47 -11.86 -26.16
#